data_AF-A0A1B9NKK0-F1
#
_entry.id   AF-A0A1B9NKK0-F1
#
_cell.length_a   1.000
_cell.length_b   1.000
_cell.length_c   1.000
_cell.angle_alpha   90.00
_cell.angle_beta   90.00
_cell.angle_gamma   90.00
#
_symmetry.space_group_name_H-M   'P 1'
#
loop_
_entity.id
_entity.type
_entity.pdbx_description
1 polymer ?
#
loop_
_entity_poly.entity_id
_entity_poly.type
_entity_poly.pdbx_seq_one_letter_code
_entity_poly.pdbx_strand_id
1 'polypeptide(L)'
;MNQQNTNNCLDTTQTDVKRSFIISIMHKLVPFSMIWVSLVLMYGVICMYTNTVGQDEFYRFIFFLRSPFIVVLNCIALFISVYHSIVWFNLIPKALPCTIFNKKSNALLLIAGLWMVMLTVSIFLFLFVLK
;
A
#
# COMPACT_ATOMS: atom_id res chain seq x y z
N MET A 1 9.56 -3.94 -45.20
CA MET A 1 10.33 -3.82 -43.94
C MET A 1 9.84 -2.69 -43.00
N ASN A 2 8.61 -2.18 -43.14
CA ASN A 2 8.15 -0.98 -42.38
C ASN A 2 7.03 -1.23 -41.35
N GLN A 3 6.30 -2.35 -41.41
CA GLN A 3 5.19 -2.63 -40.48
C GLN A 3 5.64 -2.92 -39.03
N GLN A 4 6.83 -3.50 -38.84
CA GLN A 4 7.30 -3.88 -37.50
C GLN A 4 7.67 -2.64 -36.65
N ASN A 5 8.13 -1.55 -37.27
CA ASN A 5 8.49 -0.32 -36.55
C ASN A 5 7.25 0.48 -36.11
N THR A 6 6.18 0.46 -36.93
CA THR A 6 4.91 1.13 -36.60
C THR A 6 4.19 0.45 -35.43
N ASN A 7 4.24 -0.89 -35.38
CA ASN A 7 3.65 -1.67 -34.28
C ASN A 7 4.39 -1.42 -32.97
N ASN A 8 5.72 -1.37 -32.98
CA ASN A 8 6.53 -1.13 -31.78
C ASN A 8 6.32 0.28 -31.19
N CYS A 9 6.20 1.31 -32.02
CA CYS A 9 6.00 2.69 -31.59
C CYS A 9 4.59 2.94 -31.01
N LEU A 10 3.57 2.31 -31.60
CA LEU A 10 2.21 2.33 -31.06
C LEU A 10 2.12 1.60 -29.72
N ASP A 11 2.81 0.45 -29.58
CA ASP A 11 2.82 -0.33 -28.35
C ASP A 11 3.54 0.42 -27.22
N THR A 12 4.70 1.05 -27.47
CA THR A 12 5.41 1.86 -26.47
C THR A 12 4.62 3.08 -26.02
N THR A 13 3.86 3.71 -26.91
CA THR A 13 3.04 4.89 -26.57
C THR A 13 1.76 4.49 -25.84
N GLN A 14 1.11 3.39 -26.25
CA GLN A 14 -0.11 2.92 -25.61
C GLN A 14 0.16 2.35 -24.21
N THR A 15 1.29 1.65 -24.03
CA THR A 15 1.71 1.14 -22.72
C THR A 15 2.05 2.27 -21.74
N ASP A 16 2.68 3.35 -22.19
CA ASP A 16 3.01 4.51 -21.34
C ASP A 16 1.74 5.24 -20.85
N VAL A 17 0.78 5.51 -21.75
CA VAL A 17 -0.48 6.19 -21.40
C VAL A 17 -1.35 5.31 -20.50
N LYS A 18 -1.47 4.01 -20.81
CA LYS A 18 -2.26 3.05 -20.03
C LYS A 18 -1.68 2.85 -18.62
N ARG A 19 -0.35 2.83 -18.50
CA ARG A 19 0.36 2.73 -17.21
C ARG A 19 0.11 3.96 -16.34
N SER A 20 0.16 5.16 -16.92
CA SER A 20 -0.13 6.41 -16.21
C SER A 20 -1.60 6.48 -15.76
N PHE A 21 -2.54 6.00 -16.59
CA PHE A 21 -3.95 5.90 -16.25
C PHE A 21 -4.22 4.91 -15.09
N ILE A 22 -3.61 3.73 -15.12
CA ILE A 22 -3.73 2.73 -14.05
C ILE A 22 -3.18 3.29 -12.74
N ILE A 23 -2.03 3.98 -12.77
CA ILE A 23 -1.45 4.65 -11.60
C ILE A 23 -2.41 5.70 -11.03
N SER A 24 -3.02 6.53 -11.88
CA SER A 24 -4.04 7.50 -11.45
C SER A 24 -5.27 6.84 -10.83
N ILE A 25 -5.76 5.74 -11.42
CA ILE A 25 -6.89 4.98 -10.87
C ILE A 25 -6.53 4.39 -9.51
N MET A 26 -5.37 3.73 -9.40
CA MET A 26 -4.89 3.15 -8.15
C MET A 26 -4.78 4.22 -7.06
N HIS A 27 -4.30 5.41 -7.40
CA HIS A 27 -4.22 6.53 -6.46
C HIS A 27 -5.60 6.95 -5.94
N LYS A 28 -6.63 6.99 -6.80
CA LYS A 28 -8.02 7.29 -6.40
C LYS A 28 -8.67 6.19 -5.55
N LEU A 29 -8.19 4.95 -5.67
CA LEU A 29 -8.67 3.80 -4.88
C LEU A 29 -8.04 3.71 -3.48
N VAL A 30 -6.87 4.35 -3.25
CA VAL A 30 -6.21 4.41 -1.93
C VAL A 30 -7.16 4.84 -0.80
N PRO A 31 -7.87 5.99 -0.88
CA PRO A 31 -8.74 6.42 0.21
C PRO A 31 -9.88 5.44 0.47
N PHE A 32 -10.45 4.82 -0.57
CA PHE A 32 -11.48 3.80 -0.42
C PHE A 32 -10.96 2.59 0.37
N SER A 33 -9.77 2.11 0.01
CA SER A 33 -9.09 1.03 0.72
C SER A 33 -8.75 1.38 2.16
N MET A 34 -8.30 2.61 2.43
CA MET A 34 -7.98 3.07 3.79
C MET A 34 -9.22 3.17 4.66
N ILE A 35 -10.33 3.69 4.13
CA ILE A 35 -11.61 3.75 4.84
C ILE A 35 -12.09 2.34 5.17
N TRP A 36 -11.98 1.40 4.22
CA TRP A 36 -12.32 0.00 4.47
C TRP A 36 -11.51 -0.61 5.61
N VAL A 37 -10.18 -0.51 5.56
CA VAL A 37 -9.29 -1.05 6.61
C VAL A 37 -9.58 -0.40 7.95
N SER A 38 -9.81 0.92 7.98
CA SER A 38 -10.20 1.64 9.20
C SER A 38 -11.52 1.12 9.78
N LEU A 39 -12.52 0.86 8.93
CA LEU A 39 -13.82 0.33 9.35
C LEU A 39 -13.69 -1.09 9.91
N VAL A 40 -12.89 -1.95 9.26
CA VAL A 40 -12.58 -3.31 9.74
C VAL A 40 -11.86 -3.27 11.11
N LEU A 41 -10.86 -2.40 11.26
CA LEU A 41 -10.15 -2.20 12.54
C LEU A 41 -11.08 -1.69 13.64
N MET A 42 -11.91 -0.68 13.33
CA MET A 42 -12.88 -0.13 14.28
C MET A 42 -13.87 -1.19 14.73
N TYR A 43 -14.40 -2.01 13.81
CA TYR A 43 -15.28 -3.12 14.14
C TYR A 43 -14.57 -4.16 15.03
N GLY A 44 -13.30 -4.49 14.74
CA GLY A 44 -12.50 -5.38 15.57
C GLY A 44 -12.26 -4.86 17.00
N VAL A 45 -11.97 -3.56 17.15
CA VAL A 45 -11.79 -2.91 18.46
C VAL A 45 -13.10 -2.90 19.24
N ILE A 46 -14.22 -2.61 18.58
CA ILE A 46 -15.55 -2.66 19.22
C ILE A 46 -15.81 -4.08 19.71
N CYS A 47 -15.68 -5.11 18.87
CA CYS A 47 -15.86 -6.51 19.27
C CYS A 47 -14.92 -6.94 20.41
N MET A 48 -13.67 -6.45 20.44
CA MET A 48 -12.74 -6.71 21.54
C MET A 48 -13.21 -6.03 22.85
N TYR A 49 -13.72 -4.81 22.78
CA TYR A 49 -14.23 -4.09 23.94
C TYR A 49 -15.52 -4.73 24.50
N THR A 50 -16.43 -5.18 23.62
CA THR A 50 -17.67 -5.86 24.04
C THR A 50 -17.44 -7.29 24.52
N ASN A 51 -16.24 -7.85 24.34
CA ASN A 51 -15.89 -9.22 24.74
C ASN A 51 -15.95 -9.42 26.28
N THR A 52 -16.04 -8.34 27.04
CA THR A 52 -16.34 -8.35 28.48
C THR A 52 -17.76 -8.84 28.79
N VAL A 53 -18.68 -8.77 27.83
CA VAL A 53 -20.10 -9.13 27.97
C VAL A 53 -20.42 -10.55 27.46
N GLY A 54 -19.46 -11.20 26.78
CA GLY A 54 -19.58 -12.56 26.24
C GLY A 54 -18.54 -12.80 25.14
N GLN A 55 -18.00 -14.02 25.08
CA GLN A 55 -16.94 -14.39 24.12
C GLN A 55 -17.41 -14.38 22.66
N ASP A 56 -18.72 -14.44 22.41
CA ASP A 56 -19.30 -14.73 21.10
C ASP A 56 -19.05 -13.63 20.05
N GLU A 57 -18.98 -12.37 20.48
CA GLU A 57 -18.90 -11.22 19.56
C GLU A 57 -17.53 -11.09 18.89
N PHE A 58 -16.45 -11.40 19.61
CA PHE A 58 -15.11 -11.43 19.03
C PHE A 58 -14.92 -12.63 18.09
N TYR A 59 -15.44 -13.81 18.45
CA TYR A 59 -15.42 -14.96 17.53
C TYR A 59 -16.19 -14.69 16.24
N ARG A 60 -17.31 -13.97 16.31
CA ARG A 60 -18.09 -13.57 15.13
C ARG A 60 -17.31 -12.62 14.22
N PHE A 61 -16.52 -11.70 14.80
CA PHE A 61 -15.58 -10.87 14.04
C PHE A 61 -14.49 -11.68 13.34
N ILE A 62 -13.88 -12.64 14.03
CA ILE A 62 -12.86 -13.53 13.43
C ILE A 62 -13.48 -14.36 12.29
N PHE A 63 -14.70 -14.87 12.47
CA PHE A 63 -15.41 -15.59 11.41
C PHE A 63 -15.69 -14.69 10.20
N PHE A 64 -16.09 -13.43 10.43
CA PHE A 64 -16.26 -12.44 9.38
C PHE A 64 -14.95 -12.16 8.63
N LEU A 65 -13.83 -11.98 9.33
CA LEU A 65 -12.51 -11.79 8.75
C LEU A 65 -12.04 -12.99 7.92
N ARG A 66 -12.42 -14.21 8.30
CA ARG A 66 -12.07 -15.45 7.61
C ARG A 66 -12.85 -15.64 6.30
N SER A 67 -13.91 -14.86 6.06
CA SER A 67 -14.65 -14.89 4.81
C SER A 67 -13.70 -14.66 3.62
N PRO A 68 -13.72 -15.53 2.58
CA PRO A 68 -12.79 -15.42 1.46
C PRO A 68 -12.88 -14.06 0.76
N PHE A 69 -14.07 -13.45 0.74
CA PHE A 69 -14.26 -12.12 0.19
C PHE A 69 -13.51 -11.04 0.99
N ILE A 70 -13.57 -11.10 2.32
CA ILE A 70 -12.95 -10.12 3.22
C ILE A 70 -11.43 -10.30 3.21
N VAL A 71 -10.94 -11.53 3.18
CA VAL A 71 -9.51 -11.85 3.03
C VAL A 71 -8.95 -11.26 1.74
N VAL A 72 -9.65 -11.44 0.61
CA VAL A 72 -9.24 -10.86 -0.68
C VAL A 72 -9.22 -9.34 -0.61
N LEU A 73 -10.25 -8.71 -0.01
CA LEU A 73 -10.32 -7.25 0.12
C LEU A 73 -9.20 -6.70 1.01
N ASN A 74 -8.88 -7.37 2.11
CA ASN A 74 -7.75 -7.03 2.97
C ASN A 74 -6.41 -7.20 2.26
N CYS A 75 -6.25 -8.25 1.44
CA CYS A 75 -5.03 -8.47 0.66
C CYS A 75 -4.83 -7.36 -0.38
N ILE A 76 -5.89 -6.99 -1.10
CA ILE A 76 -5.89 -5.85 -2.03
C ILE A 76 -5.54 -4.56 -1.29
N ALA A 77 -6.14 -4.35 -0.11
CA ALA A 77 -5.88 -3.17 0.70
C ALA A 77 -4.43 -3.07 1.18
N LEU A 78 -3.83 -4.20 1.57
CA LEU A 78 -2.42 -4.28 1.91
C LEU A 78 -1.54 -3.94 0.70
N PHE A 79 -1.86 -4.46 -0.48
CA PHE A 79 -1.13 -4.16 -1.71
C PHE A 79 -1.18 -2.68 -2.08
N ILE A 80 -2.36 -2.07 -1.96
CA ILE A 80 -2.59 -0.63 -2.19
C ILE A 80 -1.84 0.22 -1.15
N SER A 81 -1.80 -0.21 0.11
CA SER A 81 -1.06 0.46 1.18
C SER A 81 0.45 0.49 0.88
N VAL A 82 1.03 -0.66 0.49
CA VAL A 82 2.44 -0.74 0.08
C VAL A 82 2.72 0.16 -1.13
N TYR A 83 1.83 0.12 -2.13
CA TYR A 83 1.92 1.00 -3.30
C TYR A 83 1.92 2.49 -2.91
N HIS A 84 1.01 2.89 -2.01
CA HIS A 84 0.93 4.25 -1.51
C HIS A 84 2.23 4.67 -0.81
N SER A 85 2.82 3.80 0.04
CA SER A 85 4.12 4.06 0.68
C SER A 85 5.23 4.27 -0.35
N ILE A 86 5.29 3.47 -1.42
CA ILE A 86 6.29 3.62 -2.49
C ILE A 86 6.14 4.98 -3.18
N VAL A 87 4.91 5.39 -3.51
CA VAL A 87 4.63 6.69 -4.13
C VAL A 87 5.04 7.83 -3.19
N TRP A 88 4.68 7.73 -1.91
CA TRP A 88 5.05 8.72 -0.89
C TRP A 88 6.57 8.84 -0.73
N PHE A 89 7.28 7.72 -0.67
CA PHE A 89 8.74 7.71 -0.55
C PHE A 89 9.42 8.36 -1.75
N ASN A 90 8.87 8.21 -2.95
CA ASN A 90 9.40 8.86 -4.15
C ASN A 90 9.07 10.37 -4.23
N LEU A 91 7.98 10.81 -3.58
CA LEU A 91 7.59 12.22 -3.52
C LEU A 91 8.37 13.03 -2.48
N ILE A 92 8.70 12.43 -1.33
CA ILE A 92 9.45 13.09 -0.24
C ILE A 92 10.73 13.78 -0.73
N PRO A 93 11.67 13.10 -1.42
CA PRO A 93 12.93 13.75 -1.85
C PRO A 93 12.71 14.81 -2.94
N LYS A 94 11.60 14.72 -3.69
CA LYS A 94 11.25 15.70 -4.74
C LYS A 94 10.64 16.97 -4.15
N ALA A 95 10.02 16.88 -2.98
CA ALA A 95 9.45 18.01 -2.24
C ALA A 95 10.48 18.73 -1.33
N LEU A 96 11.64 18.11 -1.07
CA LEU A 96 12.73 18.76 -0.33
C LEU A 96 13.36 19.86 -1.20
N PRO A 97 13.60 21.07 -0.64
CA PRO A 97 14.22 22.17 -1.38
C PRO A 97 15.58 21.74 -1.95
N CYS A 98 15.78 21.99 -3.24
CA CYS A 98 16.99 21.67 -4.01
C CYS A 98 18.30 22.17 -3.36
N THR A 99 18.20 23.17 -2.46
CA THR A 99 19.30 23.82 -1.74
C THR A 99 20.14 22.91 -0.84
N ILE A 100 19.61 21.80 -0.30
CA ILE A 100 20.38 20.92 0.63
C ILE A 100 20.92 19.67 -0.09
N PHE A 101 20.37 19.29 -1.25
CA PHE A 101 20.61 18.00 -1.90
C PHE A 101 21.07 18.14 -3.34
N ASN A 102 22.27 18.70 -3.54
CA ASN A 102 22.89 18.89 -4.86
C ASN A 102 23.37 17.57 -5.53
N LYS A 103 22.99 16.40 -4.98
CA LYS A 103 23.31 15.07 -5.51
C LYS A 103 22.05 14.21 -5.54
N LYS A 104 21.63 13.81 -6.75
CA LYS A 104 20.62 12.75 -6.98
C LYS A 104 20.88 11.48 -6.15
N SER A 105 22.14 11.22 -5.80
CA SER A 105 22.56 10.13 -4.90
C SER A 105 21.93 10.20 -3.51
N ASN A 106 21.73 11.40 -2.96
CA ASN A 106 21.22 11.53 -1.60
C ASN A 106 19.70 11.25 -1.56
N ALA A 107 18.96 11.58 -2.62
CA ALA A 107 17.54 11.24 -2.74
C ALA A 107 17.30 9.72 -2.70
N LEU A 108 18.13 8.95 -3.42
CA LEU A 108 18.12 7.49 -3.37
C LEU A 108 18.51 6.96 -2.00
N LEU A 109 19.48 7.60 -1.33
CA LEU A 109 19.89 7.24 0.03
C LEU A 109 18.74 7.45 1.05
N LEU A 110 17.96 8.53 0.90
CA LEU A 110 16.76 8.75 1.72
C LEU A 110 15.70 7.68 1.47
N ILE A 111 15.38 7.37 0.21
CA ILE A 111 14.45 6.27 -0.14
C ILE A 111 14.90 4.97 0.53
N ALA A 112 16.20 4.65 0.45
CA ALA A 112 16.75 3.42 1.00
C ALA A 112 16.66 3.41 2.54
N GLY A 113 16.93 4.54 3.18
CA GLY A 113 16.76 4.70 4.63
C GLY A 113 15.31 4.52 5.08
N LEU A 114 14.35 5.12 4.38
CA LEU A 114 12.91 4.96 4.64
C LEU A 114 12.47 3.49 4.50
N TRP A 115 12.95 2.80 3.46
CA TRP A 115 12.71 1.35 3.28
C TRP A 115 13.34 0.51 4.39
N MET A 116 14.56 0.85 4.83
CA MET A 116 15.24 0.16 5.92
C MET A 116 14.46 0.27 7.23
N VAL A 117 13.94 1.45 7.55
CA VAL A 117 13.08 1.67 8.72
C VAL A 117 11.78 0.87 8.60
N MET A 118 11.10 0.92 7.45
CA MET A 118 9.88 0.13 7.22
C MET A 118 10.10 -1.38 7.40
N LEU A 119 11.16 -1.93 6.82
CA LEU A 119 11.51 -3.34 6.97
C LEU A 119 11.83 -3.69 8.42
N THR A 120 12.57 -2.83 9.12
CA THR A 120 12.91 -3.02 10.53
C THR A 120 11.66 -3.09 11.39
N VAL A 121 10.71 -2.15 11.21
CA VAL A 121 9.43 -2.14 11.94
C VAL A 121 8.60 -3.37 11.59
N SER A 122 8.54 -3.75 10.31
CA SER A 122 7.77 -4.92 9.86
C SER A 122 8.32 -6.22 10.45
N ILE A 123 9.63 -6.42 10.47
CA ILE A 123 10.29 -7.58 11.08
C ILE A 123 10.07 -7.59 12.60
N PHE A 124 10.23 -6.45 13.25
CA PHE A 124 10.03 -6.33 14.69
C PHE A 124 8.59 -6.69 15.09
N LEU A 125 7.60 -6.17 14.37
CA LEU A 125 6.19 -6.47 14.61
C LEU A 125 5.88 -7.95 14.35
N PHE A 126 6.43 -8.54 13.29
CA PHE A 126 6.27 -9.96 13.01
C PHE A 126 6.85 -10.86 14.12
N LEU A 127 8.07 -10.55 14.59
CA LEU A 127 8.69 -11.26 15.71
C LEU A 127 7.92 -11.10 17.01
N PHE A 128 7.36 -9.90 17.27
CA PHE A 128 6.54 -9.64 18.44
C PHE A 128 5.22 -10.41 18.41
N VAL A 129 4.58 -10.55 17.24
CA VAL A 129 3.33 -11.30 17.09
C VAL A 129 3.54 -12.81 17.17
N LEU A 130 4.68 -13.32 16.70
CA LEU A 130 4.99 -14.76 16.73
C LEU A 130 5.45 -15.25 18.11
N LYS A 131 5.89 -14.34 18.97
CA LYS A 131 6.46 -14.62 20.30
C LYS A 131 5.41 -14.55 21.40
#